data_AF-A0A543BSJ2-F1
#
_entry.id   AF-A0A543BSJ2-F1
#
_cell.length_a   1.000
_cell.length_b   1.000
_cell.length_c   1.000
_cell.angle_alpha   90.00
_cell.angle_beta   90.00
_cell.angle_gamma   90.00
#
_symmetry.space_group_name_H-M   'P 1'
#
loop_
_entity.id
_entity.type
_entity.pdbx_description
1 polymer ?
#
loop_
_entity_poly.entity_id
_entity_poly.type
_entity_poly.pdbx_seq_one_letter_code
_entity_poly.pdbx_strand_id
1 'polypeptide(L)'
;MAPSIPPDPPKYVVVTDWGTPHGSLWDIAEDVFEDGSKWRDIYAANETAIGADPGGLRVGMRLLLPPKEVHPAYIRLVAGGLDGEATEIATKLEAAKRRLDAIGNFWGGDDTGTKFFKGAEGKPGYEAAGAQVLAGVGALGDFYKNTAQGLRGMANRDDATEWENTIRVLSTVLQG
;
A
#
# COMPACT_ATOMS: atom_id res chain seq x y z
N MET A 1 -5.23 -12.51 8.77
CA MET A 1 -4.56 -11.26 9.19
C MET A 1 -3.97 -10.64 7.94
N ALA A 2 -4.47 -9.49 7.52
CA ALA A 2 -3.85 -8.71 6.45
C ALA A 2 -2.51 -8.14 6.96
N PRO A 3 -1.48 -8.00 6.11
CA PRO A 3 -0.24 -7.34 6.51
C PRO A 3 -0.56 -5.89 6.89
N SER A 4 -0.25 -5.50 8.13
CA SER A 4 -0.24 -4.10 8.50
C SER A 4 0.78 -3.39 7.62
N ILE A 5 0.36 -2.38 6.86
CA ILE A 5 1.30 -1.47 6.20
C ILE A 5 2.24 -0.94 7.30
N PRO A 6 3.57 -1.13 7.20
CA PRO A 6 4.47 -0.62 8.21
C PRO A 6 4.34 0.91 8.27
N PRO A 7 4.29 1.51 9.46
CA PRO A 7 4.09 2.95 9.58
C PRO A 7 5.31 3.76 9.14
N ASP A 8 6.53 3.18 9.24
CA ASP A 8 7.79 3.83 8.91
C ASP A 8 8.77 2.83 8.22
N PRO A 9 9.63 3.33 7.31
CA PRO A 9 10.74 2.52 6.81
C PRO A 9 11.63 2.07 7.97
N PRO A 10 12.16 0.84 7.93
CA PRO A 10 13.04 0.35 8.97
C PRO A 10 14.26 1.27 9.06
N LYS A 11 14.46 1.87 10.23
CA LYS A 11 15.65 2.71 10.48
C LYS A 11 16.90 1.87 10.70
N TYR A 12 16.70 0.60 11.08
CA TYR A 12 17.79 -0.28 11.45
C TYR A 12 17.57 -1.69 10.91
N VAL A 13 18.68 -2.39 10.69
CA VAL A 13 18.74 -3.83 10.41
C VAL A 13 19.63 -4.51 11.46
N VAL A 14 19.38 -5.79 11.72
CA VAL A 14 20.17 -6.60 12.65
C VAL A 14 21.03 -7.58 11.86
N VAL A 15 22.33 -7.57 12.12
CA VAL A 15 23.29 -8.50 11.54
C VAL A 15 23.02 -9.93 12.02
N THR A 16 23.05 -10.87 11.10
CA THR A 16 22.84 -12.32 11.33
C THR A 16 24.15 -13.10 11.11
N ASP A 17 24.08 -14.43 11.17
CA ASP A 17 25.23 -15.29 10.92
C ASP A 17 25.71 -15.20 9.46
N TRP A 18 27.02 -15.36 9.27
CA TRP A 18 27.64 -15.35 7.94
C TRP A 18 27.00 -16.40 7.01
N GLY A 19 26.72 -16.01 5.76
CA GLY A 19 26.06 -16.87 4.77
C GLY A 19 24.55 -17.00 4.95
N THR A 20 23.94 -16.20 5.83
CA THR A 20 22.49 -16.05 5.96
C THR A 20 22.06 -14.65 5.50
N PRO A 21 20.76 -14.40 5.21
CA PRO A 21 20.28 -13.05 4.91
C PRO A 21 20.69 -12.08 6.02
N HIS A 22 21.25 -10.93 5.65
CA HIS A 22 21.91 -9.94 6.53
C HIS A 22 23.25 -10.37 7.19
N GLY A 23 23.91 -11.42 6.70
CA GLY A 23 25.19 -11.91 7.25
C GLY A 23 26.40 -11.03 6.92
N SER A 24 26.28 -10.18 5.91
CA SER A 24 27.30 -9.21 5.50
C SER A 24 26.68 -7.87 5.10
N LEU A 25 27.50 -6.82 5.01
CA LEU A 25 27.04 -5.52 4.48
C LEU A 25 26.52 -5.63 3.05
N TRP A 26 27.07 -6.56 2.25
CA TRP A 26 26.59 -6.84 0.90
C TRP A 26 25.19 -7.44 0.92
N ASP A 27 24.99 -8.49 1.73
CA ASP A 27 23.68 -9.16 1.85
C ASP A 27 22.61 -8.18 2.32
N ILE A 28 22.94 -7.33 3.31
CA ILE A 28 22.03 -6.27 3.76
C ILE A 28 21.69 -5.31 2.62
N ALA A 29 22.67 -4.90 1.83
CA ALA A 29 22.43 -3.95 0.75
C ALA A 29 21.61 -4.57 -0.39
N GLU A 30 21.85 -5.84 -0.70
CA GLU A 30 21.07 -6.61 -1.66
C GLU A 30 19.63 -6.80 -1.18
N ASP A 31 19.41 -7.13 0.10
CA ASP A 31 18.07 -7.34 0.65
C ASP A 31 17.26 -6.03 0.77
N VAL A 32 17.89 -4.92 1.16
CA VAL A 32 17.20 -3.65 1.46
C VAL A 32 17.11 -2.73 0.23
N PHE A 33 18.22 -2.58 -0.49
CA PHE A 33 18.35 -1.64 -1.59
C PHE A 33 18.24 -2.31 -2.96
N GLU A 34 18.22 -3.65 -3.01
CA GLU A 34 18.28 -4.44 -4.24
C GLU A 34 19.50 -4.09 -5.09
N ASP A 35 20.56 -3.67 -4.38
CA ASP A 35 21.80 -3.19 -4.96
C ASP A 35 22.92 -3.43 -3.94
N GLY A 36 23.60 -4.58 -4.08
CA GLY A 36 24.72 -4.95 -3.22
C GLY A 36 25.82 -3.87 -3.15
N SER A 37 25.97 -3.04 -4.18
CA SER A 37 27.00 -1.98 -4.21
C SER A 37 26.78 -0.88 -3.16
N LYS A 38 25.55 -0.78 -2.61
CA LYS A 38 25.16 0.15 -1.53
C LYS A 38 25.73 -0.22 -0.16
N TRP A 39 26.46 -1.33 -0.05
CA TRP A 39 27.16 -1.72 1.18
C TRP A 39 28.07 -0.61 1.72
N ARG A 40 28.66 0.21 0.85
CA ARG A 40 29.53 1.34 1.23
C ARG A 40 28.76 2.45 1.96
N ASP A 41 27.53 2.72 1.52
CA ASP A 41 26.68 3.73 2.14
C ASP A 41 26.23 3.26 3.53
N ILE A 42 25.93 1.97 3.68
CA ILE A 42 25.65 1.36 4.98
C ILE A 42 26.87 1.46 5.89
N TYR A 43 28.07 1.14 5.40
CA TYR A 43 29.30 1.26 6.17
C TYR A 43 29.55 2.70 6.62
N ALA A 44 29.46 3.67 5.71
CA ALA A 44 29.66 5.09 6.02
C ALA A 44 28.69 5.59 7.11
N ALA A 45 27.44 5.10 7.10
CA ALA A 45 26.46 5.43 8.13
C ALA A 45 26.73 4.78 9.50
N ASN A 46 27.58 3.75 9.55
CA ASN A 46 27.81 2.92 10.72
C ASN A 46 29.29 2.79 11.12
N GLU A 47 30.17 3.59 10.55
CA GLU A 47 31.63 3.50 10.76
C GLU A 47 32.00 3.56 12.25
N THR A 48 31.30 4.41 13.03
CA THR A 48 31.46 4.49 14.49
C THR A 48 31.10 3.20 15.24
N ALA A 49 30.21 2.37 14.70
CA ALA A 49 29.78 1.12 15.33
C ALA A 49 30.59 -0.09 14.84
N ILE A 50 30.97 -0.10 13.56
CA ILE A 50 31.69 -1.20 12.90
C ILE A 50 33.20 -1.10 13.16
N GLY A 51 33.74 0.13 13.24
CA GLY A 51 35.18 0.38 13.29
C GLY A 51 35.81 0.40 11.90
N ALA A 52 37.15 0.45 11.85
CA ALA A 52 37.91 0.67 10.62
C ALA A 52 37.88 -0.49 9.62
N ASP A 53 37.43 -1.68 10.04
CA ASP A 53 37.27 -2.85 9.18
C ASP A 53 35.77 -3.04 8.85
N PRO A 54 35.34 -2.81 7.59
CA PRO A 54 33.96 -3.05 7.17
C PRO A 54 33.46 -4.48 7.37
N GLY A 55 34.37 -5.47 7.44
CA GLY A 55 34.07 -6.86 7.72
C GLY A 55 33.87 -7.18 9.20
N GLY A 56 34.15 -6.23 10.10
CA GLY A 56 34.10 -6.38 11.56
C GLY A 56 32.70 -6.50 12.17
N LEU A 57 31.73 -7.04 11.43
CA LEU A 57 30.35 -7.20 11.88
C LEU A 57 30.23 -8.28 12.97
N ARG A 58 29.24 -8.10 13.85
CA ARG A 58 28.92 -9.07 14.91
C ARG A 58 27.44 -9.40 14.86
N VAL A 59 27.09 -10.68 15.01
CA VAL A 59 25.69 -11.11 15.10
C VAL A 59 24.97 -10.33 16.20
N GLY A 60 23.76 -9.85 15.89
CA GLY A 60 22.98 -9.00 16.78
C GLY A 60 23.34 -7.51 16.72
N MET A 61 24.39 -7.13 16.00
CA MET A 61 24.74 -5.71 15.77
C MET A 61 23.61 -5.02 15.02
N ARG A 62 23.21 -3.85 15.50
CA ARG A 62 22.12 -3.07 14.93
C ARG A 62 22.69 -1.94 14.08
N LEU A 63 22.55 -2.03 12.77
CA LEU A 63 23.09 -1.07 11.80
C LEU A 63 22.01 -0.10 11.34
N LEU A 64 22.35 1.19 11.27
CA LEU A 64 21.52 2.26 10.70
C LEU A 64 21.43 2.11 9.19
N LEU A 65 20.21 2.13 8.65
CA LEU A 65 20.01 2.17 7.21
C LEU A 65 20.07 3.63 6.71
N PRO A 66 20.84 3.94 5.64
CA PRO A 66 20.91 5.28 5.06
C PRO A 66 19.52 5.84 4.71
N PRO A 67 19.13 7.03 5.24
CA PRO A 67 17.79 7.60 5.03
C PRO A 67 17.62 8.32 3.68
N LYS A 68 18.70 8.56 2.95
CA LYS A 68 18.69 9.30 1.67
C LYS A 68 18.50 8.39 0.45
N GLU A 69 18.50 7.08 0.65
CA GLU A 69 18.35 6.10 -0.41
C GLU A 69 16.90 5.65 -0.52
N VAL A 70 16.46 5.34 -1.73
CA VAL A 70 15.19 4.65 -1.96
C VAL A 70 15.36 3.22 -1.45
N HIS A 71 14.39 2.69 -0.68
CA HIS A 71 14.39 1.32 -0.16
C HIS A 71 13.37 0.50 -0.98
N PRO A 72 13.73 -0.11 -2.12
CA PRO A 72 12.76 -0.72 -3.03
C PRO A 72 11.97 -1.86 -2.36
N ALA A 73 12.64 -2.67 -1.55
CA ALA A 73 12.01 -3.75 -0.79
C ALA A 73 10.90 -3.23 0.14
N TYR A 74 11.15 -2.12 0.84
CA TYR A 74 10.15 -1.47 1.70
C TYR A 74 8.97 -0.92 0.89
N ILE A 75 9.25 -0.28 -0.25
CA ILE A 75 8.22 0.25 -1.14
C ILE A 75 7.31 -0.87 -1.67
N ARG A 76 7.87 -2.01 -2.07
CA ARG A 76 7.08 -3.18 -2.50
C ARG A 76 6.24 -3.76 -1.38
N LEU A 77 6.76 -3.80 -0.15
CA LEU A 77 6.01 -4.23 1.02
C LEU A 77 4.78 -3.34 1.25
N VAL A 78 4.96 -2.02 1.22
CA VAL A 78 3.86 -1.04 1.34
C VAL A 78 2.84 -1.24 0.21
N ALA A 79 3.30 -1.38 -1.04
CA ALA A 79 2.41 -1.64 -2.18
C ALA A 79 1.58 -2.91 -2.00
N GLY A 80 2.18 -4.00 -1.50
CA GLY A 80 1.46 -5.24 -1.19
C GLY A 80 0.39 -5.06 -0.10
N GLY A 81 0.68 -4.25 0.92
CA GLY A 81 -0.29 -3.92 1.97
C GLY A 81 -1.49 -3.13 1.43
N LEU A 82 -1.23 -2.10 0.61
CA LEU A 82 -2.28 -1.30 -0.02
C LEU A 82 -3.19 -2.14 -0.94
N ASP A 83 -2.64 -3.09 -1.70
CA ASP A 83 -3.43 -4.02 -2.50
C ASP A 83 -4.33 -4.93 -1.66
N GLY A 84 -3.81 -5.40 -0.52
CA GLY A 84 -4.58 -6.19 0.44
C GLY A 84 -5.77 -5.39 0.97
N GLU A 85 -5.52 -4.14 1.37
CA GLU A 85 -6.58 -3.23 1.84
C GLU A 85 -7.61 -2.92 0.75
N ALA A 86 -7.18 -2.60 -0.47
CA ALA A 86 -8.06 -2.39 -1.61
C ALA A 86 -8.96 -3.61 -1.88
N THR A 87 -8.41 -4.82 -1.78
CA THR A 87 -9.14 -6.08 -1.97
C THR A 87 -10.18 -6.30 -0.87
N GLU A 88 -9.83 -5.99 0.37
CA GLU A 88 -10.76 -6.07 1.50
C GLU A 88 -11.90 -5.05 1.37
N ILE A 89 -11.59 -3.81 0.96
CA ILE A 89 -12.59 -2.77 0.68
C ILE A 89 -13.55 -3.26 -0.41
N ALA A 90 -13.05 -3.74 -1.54
CA ALA A 90 -13.87 -4.24 -2.64
C ALA A 90 -14.76 -5.43 -2.20
N THR A 91 -14.22 -6.35 -1.41
CA THR A 91 -14.98 -7.51 -0.90
C THR A 91 -16.11 -7.08 0.03
N LYS A 92 -15.84 -6.14 0.95
CA LYS A 92 -16.85 -5.58 1.85
C LYS A 92 -17.89 -4.77 1.10
N LEU A 93 -17.47 -4.04 0.06
CA LEU A 93 -18.35 -3.25 -0.81
C LEU A 93 -19.35 -4.14 -1.55
N GLU A 94 -18.87 -5.23 -2.16
CA GLU A 94 -19.73 -6.21 -2.82
C GLU A 94 -20.70 -6.90 -1.85
N ALA A 95 -20.24 -7.20 -0.63
CA ALA A 95 -21.12 -7.73 0.40
C ALA A 95 -22.18 -6.71 0.85
N ALA A 96 -21.82 -5.43 0.98
CA ALA A 96 -22.74 -4.35 1.29
C ALA A 96 -23.78 -4.20 0.17
N LYS A 97 -23.34 -4.12 -1.09
CA LYS A 97 -24.22 -4.04 -2.26
C LYS A 97 -25.27 -5.15 -2.27
N ARG A 98 -24.86 -6.41 -2.10
CA ARG A 98 -25.79 -7.55 -2.00
C ARG A 98 -26.81 -7.41 -0.87
N ARG A 99 -26.40 -6.84 0.27
CA ARG A 99 -27.32 -6.58 1.40
C ARG A 99 -28.28 -5.44 1.08
N LEU A 100 -27.82 -4.38 0.42
CA LEU A 100 -28.68 -3.26 -0.02
C LEU A 100 -29.74 -3.77 -1.01
N ASP A 101 -29.35 -4.59 -1.98
CA ASP A 101 -30.26 -5.20 -2.94
C ASP A 101 -31.31 -6.09 -2.24
N ALA A 102 -30.88 -6.88 -1.25
CA ALA A 102 -31.78 -7.70 -0.44
C ALA A 102 -32.75 -6.87 0.41
N ILE A 103 -32.31 -5.72 0.96
CA ILE A 103 -33.18 -4.78 1.68
C ILE A 103 -34.17 -4.13 0.72
N GLY A 104 -33.76 -3.78 -0.51
CA GLY A 104 -34.70 -3.30 -1.53
C GLY A 104 -35.84 -4.28 -1.77
N ASN A 105 -35.52 -5.58 -1.87
CA ASN A 105 -36.52 -6.65 -1.99
C ASN A 105 -37.37 -6.83 -0.72
N PHE A 106 -36.85 -6.49 0.47
CA PHE A 106 -37.55 -6.63 1.75
C PHE A 106 -38.76 -5.69 1.87
N TRP A 107 -38.67 -4.47 1.33
CA TRP A 107 -39.73 -3.47 1.49
C TRP A 107 -40.99 -3.73 0.64
N GLY A 108 -40.98 -4.76 -0.22
CA GLY A 108 -42.13 -5.15 -1.03
C GLY A 108 -42.48 -4.15 -2.14
N GLY A 109 -43.38 -4.56 -3.03
CA GLY A 109 -43.79 -3.77 -4.21
C GLY A 109 -44.96 -2.81 -3.96
N ASP A 110 -45.28 -2.49 -2.70
CA ASP A 110 -46.34 -1.54 -2.39
C ASP A 110 -45.89 -0.08 -2.60
N ASP A 111 -46.83 0.86 -2.53
CA ASP A 111 -46.55 2.28 -2.78
C ASP A 111 -45.54 2.87 -1.77
N THR A 112 -45.55 2.40 -0.52
CA THR A 112 -44.63 2.89 0.53
C THR A 112 -43.21 2.38 0.29
N GLY A 113 -43.06 1.07 0.03
CA GLY A 113 -41.78 0.43 -0.30
C GLY A 113 -41.20 0.99 -1.59
N THR A 114 -42.03 1.21 -2.61
CA THR A 114 -41.60 1.81 -3.88
C THR A 114 -41.09 3.24 -3.69
N LYS A 115 -41.81 4.08 -2.94
CA LYS A 115 -41.39 5.46 -2.63
C LYS A 115 -40.11 5.51 -1.80
N PHE A 116 -39.92 4.59 -0.85
CA PHE A 116 -38.67 4.51 -0.08
C PHE A 116 -37.49 4.08 -0.97
N PHE A 117 -37.70 3.07 -1.82
CA PHE A 117 -36.65 2.52 -2.68
C PHE A 117 -36.25 3.47 -3.82
N LYS A 118 -37.24 3.95 -4.59
CA LYS A 118 -37.02 4.81 -5.77
C LYS A 118 -36.95 6.30 -5.46
N GLY A 119 -37.53 6.73 -4.34
CA GLY A 119 -37.64 8.13 -3.96
C GLY A 119 -39.02 8.69 -4.23
N ALA A 120 -39.30 9.86 -3.66
CA ALA A 120 -40.56 10.57 -3.79
C ALA A 120 -40.35 12.07 -3.56
N GLU A 121 -41.27 12.89 -4.08
CA GLU A 121 -41.30 14.35 -3.81
C GLU A 121 -39.99 15.07 -4.17
N GLY A 122 -39.33 14.63 -5.23
CA GLY A 122 -38.06 15.18 -5.70
C GLY A 122 -36.83 14.79 -4.87
N LYS A 123 -36.98 13.91 -3.88
CA LYS A 123 -35.88 13.39 -3.06
C LYS A 123 -35.41 12.02 -3.59
N PRO A 124 -34.10 11.75 -3.61
CA PRO A 124 -33.57 10.46 -4.02
C PRO A 124 -34.02 9.36 -3.05
N GLY A 125 -34.39 8.21 -3.61
CA GLY A 125 -34.65 7.01 -2.82
C GLY A 125 -33.38 6.32 -2.36
N TYR A 126 -33.57 5.25 -1.60
CA TYR A 126 -32.49 4.41 -1.11
C TYR A 126 -31.58 3.86 -2.22
N GLU A 127 -32.14 3.52 -3.38
CA GLU A 127 -31.39 3.01 -4.54
C GLU A 127 -30.33 4.03 -5.00
N ALA A 128 -30.74 5.28 -5.21
CA ALA A 128 -29.85 6.34 -5.69
C ALA A 128 -28.83 6.76 -4.62
N ALA A 129 -29.27 6.94 -3.37
CA ALA A 129 -28.39 7.29 -2.26
C ALA A 129 -27.35 6.19 -1.97
N GLY A 130 -27.79 4.92 -2.00
CA GLY A 130 -26.92 3.76 -1.85
C GLY A 130 -25.90 3.66 -2.98
N ALA A 131 -26.32 3.87 -4.23
CA ALA A 131 -25.43 3.85 -5.38
C ALA A 131 -24.30 4.91 -5.27
N GLN A 132 -24.61 6.13 -4.81
CA GLN A 132 -23.59 7.17 -4.59
C GLN A 132 -22.55 6.76 -3.55
N VAL A 133 -22.99 6.21 -2.41
CA VAL A 133 -22.08 5.74 -1.36
C VAL A 133 -21.21 4.60 -1.89
N LEU A 134 -21.81 3.63 -2.60
CA LEU A 134 -21.05 2.51 -3.17
C LEU A 134 -20.01 2.98 -4.20
N ALA A 135 -20.35 3.97 -5.04
CA ALA A 135 -19.43 4.56 -6.00
C ALA A 135 -18.25 5.24 -5.31
N GLY A 136 -18.49 6.03 -4.26
CA GLY A 136 -17.42 6.69 -3.50
C GLY A 136 -16.48 5.71 -2.82
N VAL A 137 -17.00 4.63 -2.23
CA VAL A 137 -16.17 3.56 -1.63
C VAL A 137 -15.40 2.78 -2.69
N GLY A 138 -16.01 2.55 -3.87
CA GLY A 138 -15.32 1.96 -5.02
C GLY A 138 -14.13 2.81 -5.48
N ALA A 139 -14.34 4.13 -5.63
CA ALA A 139 -13.28 5.07 -6.00
C ALA A 139 -12.13 5.10 -4.98
N LEU A 140 -12.43 4.96 -3.67
CA LEU A 140 -11.40 4.80 -2.65
C LEU A 140 -10.60 3.50 -2.84
N GLY A 141 -11.27 2.37 -3.10
CA GLY A 141 -10.59 1.10 -3.40
C GLY A 141 -9.67 1.21 -4.62
N ASP A 142 -10.13 1.87 -5.68
CA ASP A 142 -9.33 2.12 -6.89
C ASP A 142 -8.13 3.02 -6.60
N PHE A 143 -8.28 4.05 -5.77
CA PHE A 143 -7.16 4.89 -5.34
C PHE A 143 -6.04 4.06 -4.71
N TYR A 144 -6.36 3.20 -3.73
CA TYR A 144 -5.36 2.35 -3.07
C TYR A 144 -4.61 1.44 -4.06
N LYS A 145 -5.35 0.82 -4.98
CA LYS A 145 -4.77 -0.05 -6.02
C LYS A 145 -3.83 0.72 -6.96
N ASN A 146 -4.22 1.92 -7.37
CA ASN A 146 -3.39 2.74 -8.27
C ASN A 146 -2.14 3.28 -7.55
N THR A 147 -2.24 3.63 -6.27
CA THR A 147 -1.07 3.97 -5.45
C THR A 147 -0.13 2.78 -5.31
N ALA A 148 -0.64 1.59 -5.04
CA ALA A 148 0.17 0.38 -4.97
C ALA A 148 0.92 0.10 -6.29
N GLN A 149 0.27 0.32 -7.43
CA GLN A 149 0.92 0.21 -8.75
C GLN A 149 2.05 1.24 -8.92
N GLY A 150 1.80 2.52 -8.62
CA GLY A 150 2.83 3.56 -8.72
C GLY A 150 4.03 3.30 -7.81
N LEU A 151 3.80 2.79 -6.59
CA LEU A 151 4.89 2.39 -5.69
C LEU A 151 5.73 1.24 -6.26
N ARG A 152 5.11 0.22 -6.86
CA ARG A 152 5.87 -0.86 -7.52
C ARG A 152 6.74 -0.33 -8.66
N GLY A 153 6.22 0.63 -9.41
CA GLY A 153 6.98 1.34 -10.42
C GLY A 153 8.24 2.01 -9.89
N MET A 154 8.09 2.78 -8.81
CA MET A 154 9.23 3.41 -8.13
C MET A 154 10.27 2.38 -7.66
N ALA A 155 9.81 1.25 -7.11
CA ALA A 155 10.71 0.19 -6.66
C ALA A 155 11.47 -0.47 -7.83
N ASN A 156 10.84 -0.58 -8.99
CA ASN A 156 11.46 -1.19 -10.18
C ASN A 156 12.34 -0.22 -10.97
N ARG A 157 12.37 1.07 -10.61
CA ARG A 157 13.08 2.15 -11.33
C ARG A 157 12.65 2.25 -12.80
N ASP A 158 11.42 1.85 -13.11
CA ASP A 158 10.81 2.06 -14.42
C ASP A 158 10.41 3.55 -14.54
N ASP A 159 10.88 4.22 -15.59
CA ASP A 159 10.91 5.69 -15.74
C ASP A 159 9.50 6.32 -15.86
N ALA A 160 9.35 7.59 -15.41
CA ALA A 160 8.26 8.61 -15.43
C ALA A 160 6.79 8.25 -15.81
N THR A 161 6.60 7.33 -16.74
CA THR A 161 5.35 6.84 -17.33
C THR A 161 4.34 6.35 -16.30
N GLU A 162 4.79 5.72 -15.22
CA GLU A 162 3.88 5.25 -14.16
C GLU A 162 3.40 6.38 -13.24
N TRP A 163 4.20 7.44 -13.07
CA TRP A 163 3.82 8.58 -12.24
C TRP A 163 2.78 9.48 -12.92
N GLU A 164 2.88 9.67 -14.24
CA GLU A 164 1.83 10.31 -15.04
C GLU A 164 0.50 9.54 -14.96
N ASN A 165 0.55 8.21 -14.89
CA ASN A 165 -0.64 7.38 -14.71
C ASN A 165 -1.25 7.56 -13.31
N THR A 166 -0.44 7.58 -12.25
CA THR A 166 -0.90 7.86 -10.88
C THR A 166 -1.52 9.25 -10.76
N ILE A 167 -0.89 10.28 -11.33
CA ILE A 167 -1.41 11.66 -11.33
C ILE A 167 -2.75 11.75 -12.07
N ARG A 168 -2.88 11.07 -13.21
CA ARG A 168 -4.12 11.02 -14.00
C ARG A 168 -5.29 10.39 -13.25
N VAL A 169 -5.06 9.29 -12.53
CA VAL A 169 -6.08 8.67 -11.67
C VAL A 169 -6.46 9.62 -10.53
N LEU A 170 -5.46 10.19 -9.83
CA LEU A 170 -5.68 11.14 -8.74
C LEU A 170 -6.54 12.33 -9.17
N SER A 171 -6.26 12.92 -10.34
CA SER A 171 -7.06 14.01 -10.88
C SER A 171 -8.51 13.62 -11.19
N THR A 172 -8.76 12.35 -11.52
CA THR A 172 -10.12 11.86 -11.81
C THR A 172 -10.92 11.67 -10.52
N VAL A 173 -10.29 11.19 -9.45
CA VAL A 173 -10.93 11.03 -8.13
C VAL A 173 -11.22 12.38 -7.46
N LEU A 174 -10.37 13.39 -7.65
CA LEU A 174 -10.54 14.71 -7.04
C LEU A 174 -11.55 15.62 -7.76
N GLN A 175 -12.02 15.23 -8.96
CA GLN A 175 -12.96 16.01 -9.77
C GLN A 175 -14.38 15.42 -9.84
N GLY A 176 -14.59 14.24 -9.23
CA GLY A 176 -15.90 13.57 -9.13
C GLY A 176 -16.52 13.75 -7.75
#